data_AF-A0A955HMP0-F1
#
_entry.id   AF-A0A955HMP0-F1
#
_cell.length_a   1.000
_cell.length_b   1.000
_cell.length_c   1.000
_cell.angle_alpha   90.00
_cell.angle_beta   90.00
_cell.angle_gamma   90.00
#
_symmetry.space_group_name_H-M   'P 1'
#
loop_
_entity.id
_entity.type
_entity.pdbx_description
1 polymer ?
#
loop_
_entity_poly.entity_id
_entity_poly.type
_entity_poly.pdbx_seq_one_letter_code
_entity_poly.pdbx_strand_id
1 'polypeptide(L)'
;MKTDITESLNSVEDLAVDVLAVFGPWLAPIPSAYLVGKAAVSHLLWHPLIAFIAAVAVESIGVVSIVLSLRLYEWNQTKNKTDPAAPLALSLVAAVFYFVVTIGLTVVLDVHPDWSRFAPAIFPLLAAIGAANIAMKNGQRRREVAKLEKKQPQKQQVKATAAQPEKQPAQRVAPEGGELEGTRLQVYEIYRRNPSATQQEVADKIGVSRQAVSKHVKALNGYLAK
;
A
#
# COMPACT_ATOMS: atom_id res chain seq x y z
N MET A 1 -25.91 -5.65 42.22
CA MET A 1 -27.16 -6.14 41.62
C MET A 1 -27.76 -5.19 40.58
N LYS A 2 -28.15 -3.94 40.89
CA LYS A 2 -28.64 -3.00 39.85
C LYS A 2 -27.56 -2.67 38.80
N THR A 3 -26.32 -2.50 39.24
CA THR A 3 -25.17 -2.18 38.38
C THR A 3 -24.81 -3.32 37.42
N ASP A 4 -24.90 -4.57 37.89
CA ASP A 4 -24.59 -5.76 37.07
C ASP A 4 -25.63 -5.98 35.95
N ILE A 5 -26.90 -5.65 36.21
CA ILE A 5 -27.98 -5.73 35.21
C ILE A 5 -27.79 -4.65 34.14
N THR A 6 -27.45 -3.42 34.51
CA THR A 6 -27.21 -2.33 33.54
C THR A 6 -25.99 -2.60 32.67
N GLU A 7 -24.91 -3.15 33.24
CA GLU A 7 -23.70 -3.50 32.50
C GLU A 7 -23.95 -4.64 31.51
N SER A 8 -24.75 -5.64 31.91
CA SER A 8 -25.17 -6.74 31.02
C SER A 8 -26.07 -6.25 29.88
N LEU A 9 -26.99 -5.33 30.16
CA LEU A 9 -27.87 -4.74 29.14
C LEU A 9 -27.07 -3.92 28.13
N ASN A 10 -26.14 -3.08 28.60
CA ASN A 10 -25.26 -2.30 27.71
C ASN A 10 -24.41 -3.22 26.82
N SER A 11 -23.88 -4.33 27.37
CA SER A 11 -23.10 -5.30 26.60
C SER A 11 -23.92 -5.98 25.50
N VAL A 12 -25.21 -6.26 25.75
CA VAL A 12 -26.13 -6.81 24.75
C VAL A 12 -26.49 -5.77 23.70
N GLU A 13 -26.69 -4.51 24.11
CA GLU A 13 -26.93 -3.39 23.21
C GLU A 13 -25.74 -3.17 22.27
N ASP A 14 -24.52 -3.11 22.81
CA ASP A 14 -23.28 -2.95 22.05
C ASP A 14 -23.12 -4.09 21.03
N LEU A 15 -23.34 -5.34 21.46
CA LEU A 15 -23.31 -6.49 20.56
C LEU A 15 -24.37 -6.38 19.45
N ALA A 16 -25.59 -5.94 19.77
CA ALA A 16 -26.67 -5.78 18.79
C ALA A 16 -26.33 -4.68 17.78
N VAL A 17 -25.79 -3.55 18.25
CA VAL A 17 -25.34 -2.44 17.40
C VAL A 17 -24.20 -2.89 16.50
N ASP A 18 -23.22 -3.63 17.02
CA ASP A 18 -22.10 -4.18 16.24
C ASP A 18 -22.58 -5.14 15.16
N VAL A 19 -23.52 -6.03 15.49
CA VAL A 19 -24.15 -6.94 14.52
C VAL A 19 -24.87 -6.13 13.44
N LEU A 20 -25.66 -5.13 13.82
CA LEU A 20 -26.35 -4.26 12.86
C LEU A 20 -25.38 -3.43 12.00
N ALA A 21 -24.26 -2.98 12.55
CA ALA A 21 -23.23 -2.26 11.80
C ALA A 21 -22.54 -3.14 10.77
N VAL A 22 -22.39 -4.44 11.05
CA VAL A 22 -21.85 -5.41 10.10
C VAL A 22 -22.86 -5.79 9.03
N PHE A 23 -24.12 -6.07 9.40
CA PHE A 23 -25.12 -6.61 8.47
C PHE A 23 -25.98 -5.54 7.78
N GLY A 24 -26.30 -4.45 8.46
CA GLY A 24 -27.16 -3.37 7.96
C GLY A 24 -26.74 -2.87 6.57
N PRO A 25 -25.45 -2.60 6.31
CA PRO A 25 -24.99 -2.21 4.97
C PRO A 25 -25.26 -3.25 3.88
N TRP A 26 -25.30 -4.54 4.20
CA TRP A 26 -25.62 -5.61 3.23
C TRP A 26 -27.12 -5.74 2.95
N LEU A 27 -27.98 -5.21 3.84
CA LEU A 27 -29.43 -5.19 3.66
C LEU A 27 -29.91 -3.93 2.94
N ALA A 28 -29.17 -2.82 3.04
CA ALA A 28 -29.49 -1.56 2.38
C ALA A 28 -29.80 -1.66 0.86
N PRO A 29 -29.15 -2.55 0.09
CA PRO A 29 -29.43 -2.71 -1.34
C PRO A 29 -30.71 -3.53 -1.67
N ILE A 30 -31.35 -4.16 -0.68
CA ILE A 30 -32.52 -5.03 -0.91
C ILE A 30 -33.72 -4.25 -1.46
N PRO A 31 -34.11 -3.09 -0.89
CA PRO A 31 -35.24 -2.32 -1.42
C PRO A 31 -35.03 -1.87 -2.87
N SER A 32 -33.82 -1.40 -3.23
CA SER A 32 -33.52 -0.98 -4.61
C SER A 32 -33.55 -2.16 -5.58
N ALA A 33 -32.98 -3.31 -5.21
CA ALA A 33 -33.05 -4.53 -6.02
C ALA A 33 -34.50 -4.98 -6.25
N TYR A 34 -35.34 -4.95 -5.21
CA TYR A 34 -36.77 -5.27 -5.35
C TYR A 34 -37.45 -4.34 -6.36
N LEU A 35 -37.21 -3.03 -6.29
CA LEU A 35 -37.83 -2.07 -7.20
C LEU A 35 -37.39 -2.28 -8.65
N VAL A 36 -36.11 -2.56 -8.89
CA VAL A 36 -35.61 -2.90 -10.23
C VAL A 36 -36.28 -4.18 -10.76
N GLY A 37 -36.38 -5.21 -9.94
CA GLY A 37 -37.05 -6.46 -10.30
C GLY A 37 -38.54 -6.26 -10.59
N LYS A 38 -39.24 -5.50 -9.76
CA LYS A 38 -40.64 -5.11 -9.97
C LYS A 38 -40.80 -4.40 -11.31
N ALA A 39 -39.97 -3.40 -11.60
CA ALA A 39 -40.02 -2.66 -12.86
C ALA A 39 -39.77 -3.56 -14.08
N ALA A 40 -38.84 -4.50 -13.99
CA ALA A 40 -38.60 -5.48 -15.06
C ALA A 40 -39.82 -6.37 -15.32
N VAL A 41 -40.56 -6.78 -14.28
CA VAL A 41 -41.80 -7.55 -14.44
C VAL A 41 -42.94 -6.67 -14.98
N SER A 42 -43.15 -5.49 -14.40
CA SER A 42 -44.34 -4.67 -14.69
C SER A 42 -44.22 -3.90 -16.01
N HIS A 43 -43.04 -3.37 -16.32
CA HIS A 43 -42.83 -2.47 -17.46
C HIS A 43 -42.17 -3.16 -18.64
N LEU A 44 -41.27 -4.12 -18.39
CA LEU A 44 -40.59 -4.85 -19.46
C LEU A 44 -41.25 -6.20 -19.77
N LEU A 45 -42.26 -6.59 -18.97
CA LEU A 45 -42.98 -7.86 -19.10
C LEU A 45 -42.06 -9.08 -19.03
N TRP A 46 -40.97 -8.98 -18.26
CA TRP A 46 -40.02 -10.08 -18.12
C TRP A 46 -40.54 -11.17 -17.19
N HIS A 47 -40.10 -12.41 -17.45
CA HIS A 47 -40.36 -13.51 -16.54
C HIS A 47 -39.77 -13.20 -15.13
N PRO A 48 -40.50 -13.45 -14.02
CA PRO A 48 -40.07 -13.06 -12.67
C PRO A 48 -38.67 -13.54 -12.28
N LEU A 49 -38.28 -14.75 -12.71
CA LEU A 49 -36.94 -15.27 -12.45
C LEU A 49 -35.84 -14.46 -13.17
N ILE A 50 -36.08 -14.02 -14.41
CA ILE A 50 -35.11 -13.21 -15.15
C ILE A 50 -35.02 -11.80 -14.55
N ALA A 51 -36.17 -11.23 -14.16
CA ALA A 51 -36.21 -9.97 -13.43
C ALA A 51 -35.45 -10.02 -12.11
N PHE A 52 -35.56 -11.11 -11.35
CA PHE A 52 -34.81 -11.32 -10.12
C PHE A 52 -33.30 -11.39 -10.37
N ILE A 53 -32.86 -12.18 -11.37
CA ILE A 53 -31.44 -12.28 -11.74
C ILE A 53 -30.89 -10.91 -12.17
N ALA A 54 -31.66 -10.17 -12.97
CA ALA A 54 -31.28 -8.83 -13.42
C ALA A 54 -31.16 -7.84 -12.25
N ALA A 55 -32.11 -7.86 -11.31
CA ALA A 55 -32.05 -7.03 -10.10
C ALA A 55 -30.80 -7.31 -9.26
N VAL A 56 -30.49 -8.59 -9.02
CA VAL A 56 -29.27 -8.98 -8.30
C VAL A 56 -28.01 -8.54 -9.03
N ALA A 57 -27.97 -8.67 -10.36
CA ALA A 57 -26.84 -8.25 -11.18
C ALA A 57 -26.62 -6.72 -11.13
N VAL A 58 -27.68 -5.94 -11.32
CA VAL A 58 -27.65 -4.46 -11.27
C VAL A 58 -27.11 -3.99 -9.92
N GLU A 59 -27.65 -4.54 -8.83
CA GLU A 59 -27.26 -4.13 -7.48
C GLU A 59 -25.82 -4.55 -7.15
N SER A 60 -25.42 -5.76 -7.56
CA SER A 60 -24.03 -6.23 -7.40
C SER A 60 -23.04 -5.33 -8.12
N ILE A 61 -23.38 -4.87 -9.33
CA ILE A 61 -22.56 -3.92 -10.10
C ILE A 61 -22.48 -2.58 -9.35
N GLY A 62 -23.59 -2.09 -8.81
CA GLY A 62 -23.64 -0.86 -8.00
C GLY A 62 -22.71 -0.90 -6.80
N VAL A 63 -22.87 -1.92 -5.94
CA VAL A 63 -22.05 -2.12 -4.74
C VAL A 63 -20.56 -2.17 -5.10
N VAL A 64 -20.20 -2.97 -6.11
CA VAL A 64 -18.80 -3.08 -6.54
C VAL A 64 -18.25 -1.75 -7.06
N SER A 65 -19.04 -0.98 -7.82
CA SER A 65 -18.62 0.32 -8.36
C SER A 65 -18.33 1.35 -7.26
N ILE A 66 -19.18 1.40 -6.23
CA ILE A 66 -19.03 2.31 -5.09
C ILE A 66 -17.81 1.92 -4.26
N VAL A 67 -17.72 0.65 -3.85
CA VAL A 67 -16.60 0.14 -3.04
C VAL A 67 -15.27 0.34 -3.76
N LEU A 68 -15.23 0.05 -5.06
CA LEU A 68 -14.01 0.22 -5.85
C LEU A 68 -13.64 1.71 -5.98
N SER A 69 -14.61 2.61 -6.12
CA SER A 69 -14.34 4.05 -6.15
C SER A 69 -13.68 4.55 -4.87
N LEU A 70 -14.20 4.14 -3.70
CA LEU A 70 -13.60 4.50 -2.42
C LEU A 70 -12.18 3.95 -2.29
N ARG A 71 -11.96 2.68 -2.65
CA ARG A 71 -10.62 2.06 -2.63
C ARG A 71 -9.61 2.75 -3.57
N LEU A 72 -10.05 3.14 -4.77
CA LEU A 72 -9.19 3.84 -5.73
C LEU A 72 -8.90 5.27 -5.27
N TYR A 73 -9.86 5.92 -4.60
CA TYR A 73 -9.67 7.22 -3.97
C TYR A 73 -8.61 7.15 -2.85
N GLU A 74 -8.78 6.22 -1.91
CA GLU A 74 -7.83 6.00 -0.81
C GLU A 74 -6.42 5.66 -1.31
N TRP A 75 -6.31 4.86 -2.38
CA TRP A 75 -5.03 4.57 -3.01
C TRP A 75 -4.36 5.85 -3.51
N ASN A 76 -5.09 6.72 -4.19
CA ASN A 76 -4.54 7.95 -4.74
C ASN A 76 -4.07 8.92 -3.64
N GLN A 77 -4.66 8.86 -2.44
CA GLN A 77 -4.22 9.62 -1.26
C GLN A 77 -2.98 9.01 -0.58
N THR A 78 -2.83 7.68 -0.62
CA THR A 78 -1.81 6.95 0.17
C THR A 78 -0.64 6.39 -0.67
N LYS A 79 -0.67 6.56 -1.99
CA LYS A 79 0.39 6.09 -2.91
C LYS A 79 1.67 6.90 -2.78
N ASN A 80 2.81 6.29 -3.08
CA ASN A 80 4.07 7.02 -3.17
C ASN A 80 4.10 7.86 -4.46
N LYS A 81 5.03 8.82 -4.55
CA LYS A 81 5.24 9.64 -5.76
C LYS A 81 5.57 8.81 -6.99
N THR A 82 6.26 7.68 -6.81
CA THR A 82 6.70 6.77 -7.89
C THR A 82 5.64 5.74 -8.29
N ASP A 83 4.56 5.59 -7.51
CA ASP A 83 3.52 4.62 -7.80
C ASP A 83 2.45 5.21 -8.73
N PRO A 84 1.99 4.44 -9.74
CA PRO A 84 0.99 4.92 -10.70
C PRO A 84 -0.34 5.23 -10.02
N ALA A 85 -1.03 6.24 -10.53
CA ALA A 85 -2.35 6.61 -10.06
C ALA A 85 -3.40 5.54 -10.43
N ALA A 86 -4.38 5.36 -9.55
CA ALA A 86 -5.56 4.57 -9.79
C ALA A 86 -6.57 5.34 -10.67
N PRO A 87 -7.31 4.66 -11.58
CA PRO A 87 -8.28 5.28 -12.48
C PRO A 87 -9.60 5.63 -11.75
N LEU A 88 -9.55 6.55 -10.79
CA LEU A 88 -10.71 6.94 -9.96
C LEU A 88 -11.87 7.49 -10.78
N ALA A 89 -11.59 8.27 -11.81
CA ALA A 89 -12.65 8.85 -12.65
C ALA A 89 -13.52 7.76 -13.29
N LEU A 90 -12.92 6.66 -13.75
CA LEU A 90 -13.64 5.57 -14.41
C LEU A 90 -14.59 4.85 -13.45
N SER A 91 -14.16 4.61 -12.20
CA SER A 91 -15.02 3.99 -11.20
C SER A 91 -16.13 4.92 -10.72
N LEU A 92 -15.86 6.23 -10.61
CA LEU A 92 -16.88 7.22 -10.27
C LEU A 92 -17.96 7.29 -11.35
N VAL A 93 -17.56 7.28 -12.62
CA VAL A 93 -18.51 7.20 -13.75
C VAL A 93 -19.36 5.94 -13.65
N ALA A 94 -18.75 4.78 -13.34
CA ALA A 94 -19.50 3.54 -13.13
C ALA A 94 -20.52 3.65 -11.98
N ALA A 95 -20.13 4.25 -10.85
CA ALA A 95 -21.02 4.45 -9.70
C ALA A 95 -22.18 5.39 -10.02
N VAL A 96 -21.90 6.53 -10.68
CA VAL A 96 -22.94 7.47 -11.13
C VAL A 96 -23.88 6.82 -12.13
N PHE A 97 -23.34 6.07 -13.09
CA PHE A 97 -24.16 5.38 -14.08
C PHE A 97 -25.09 4.35 -13.43
N TYR A 98 -24.63 3.62 -12.41
CA TYR A 98 -25.51 2.75 -11.62
C TYR A 98 -26.71 3.51 -11.05
N PHE A 99 -26.51 4.68 -10.41
CA PHE A 99 -27.63 5.47 -9.88
C PHE A 99 -28.60 5.90 -10.97
N VAL A 100 -28.09 6.37 -12.11
CA VAL A 100 -28.91 6.77 -13.26
C VAL A 100 -29.75 5.61 -13.76
N VAL A 101 -29.16 4.42 -13.89
CA VAL A 101 -29.87 3.22 -14.35
C VAL A 101 -30.93 2.76 -13.34
N THR A 102 -30.58 2.68 -12.06
CA THR A 102 -31.50 2.24 -11.02
C THR A 102 -32.69 3.18 -10.91
N ILE A 103 -32.46 4.51 -10.93
CA ILE A 103 -33.53 5.51 -10.92
C ILE A 103 -34.33 5.47 -12.23
N GLY A 104 -33.65 5.29 -13.36
CA GLY A 104 -34.29 5.19 -14.68
C GLY A 104 -35.25 3.99 -14.77
N LEU A 105 -34.80 2.81 -14.34
CA LEU A 105 -35.64 1.61 -14.37
C LEU A 105 -36.81 1.69 -13.38
N THR A 106 -36.64 2.38 -12.25
CA THR A 106 -37.66 2.44 -11.20
C THR A 106 -38.60 3.63 -11.37
N VAL A 107 -38.08 4.85 -11.25
CA VAL A 107 -38.88 6.09 -11.27
C VAL A 107 -39.29 6.48 -12.68
N VAL A 108 -38.37 6.43 -13.65
CA VAL A 108 -38.67 6.94 -15.01
C VAL A 108 -39.66 6.03 -15.73
N LEU A 109 -39.57 4.71 -15.58
CA LEU A 109 -40.57 3.81 -16.14
C LEU A 109 -41.94 3.91 -15.46
N ASP A 110 -41.99 4.25 -14.17
CA ASP A 110 -43.25 4.52 -13.47
C ASP A 110 -43.93 5.80 -13.99
N VAL A 111 -43.16 6.85 -14.34
CA VAL A 111 -43.69 8.13 -14.85
C VAL A 111 -43.93 8.13 -16.36
N HIS A 112 -43.06 7.47 -17.13
CA HIS A 112 -43.09 7.39 -18.59
C HIS A 112 -43.02 5.93 -19.09
N PRO A 113 -44.10 5.15 -18.98
CA PRO A 113 -44.11 3.73 -19.35
C PRO A 113 -43.74 3.46 -20.82
N ASP A 114 -44.01 4.41 -21.72
CA ASP A 114 -43.68 4.31 -23.16
C ASP A 114 -42.17 4.18 -23.43
N TRP A 115 -41.32 4.51 -22.45
CA TRP A 115 -39.87 4.40 -22.56
C TRP A 115 -39.36 2.98 -22.29
N SER A 116 -40.24 2.07 -21.84
CA SER A 116 -39.96 0.64 -21.63
C SER A 116 -39.29 -0.03 -22.83
N ARG A 117 -39.65 0.37 -24.06
CA ARG A 117 -39.04 -0.15 -25.30
C ARG A 117 -37.53 0.11 -25.41
N PHE A 118 -37.01 1.13 -24.74
CA PHE A 118 -35.58 1.49 -24.76
C PHE A 118 -34.81 0.94 -23.56
N ALA A 119 -35.50 0.58 -22.47
CA ALA A 119 -34.87 0.11 -21.24
C ALA A 119 -33.93 -1.09 -21.44
N PRO A 120 -34.23 -2.09 -22.30
CA PRO A 120 -33.31 -3.18 -22.57
C PRO A 120 -31.93 -2.75 -23.09
N ALA A 121 -31.80 -1.57 -23.72
CA ALA A 121 -30.54 -1.06 -24.23
C ALA A 121 -29.54 -0.68 -23.13
N ILE A 122 -29.99 -0.56 -21.87
CA ILE A 122 -29.14 -0.25 -20.72
C ILE A 122 -28.31 -1.47 -20.28
N PHE A 123 -28.80 -2.70 -20.47
CA PHE A 123 -28.13 -3.90 -19.95
C PHE A 123 -26.76 -4.18 -20.61
N PRO A 124 -26.55 -3.98 -21.92
CA PRO A 124 -25.21 -4.03 -22.51
C PRO A 124 -24.23 -3.01 -21.88
N LEU A 125 -24.71 -1.81 -21.53
CA LEU A 125 -23.89 -0.80 -20.86
C LEU A 125 -23.54 -1.23 -19.42
N LEU A 126 -24.49 -1.82 -18.69
CA LEU A 126 -24.21 -2.42 -17.38
C LEU A 126 -23.19 -3.55 -17.47
N ALA A 127 -23.27 -4.41 -18.48
CA ALA A 127 -22.30 -5.48 -18.70
C ALA A 127 -20.88 -4.91 -18.93
N ALA A 128 -20.77 -3.83 -19.72
CA ALA A 128 -19.51 -3.13 -19.93
C ALA A 128 -18.94 -2.54 -18.62
N ILE A 129 -19.79 -1.98 -17.77
CA ILE A 129 -19.39 -1.49 -16.43
C ILE A 129 -18.95 -2.63 -15.52
N GLY A 130 -19.67 -3.76 -15.52
CA GLY A 130 -19.28 -4.96 -14.79
C GLY A 130 -17.88 -5.42 -15.18
N ALA A 131 -17.59 -5.48 -16.49
CA ALA A 131 -16.26 -5.80 -17.00
C ALA A 131 -15.21 -4.77 -16.59
N ALA A 132 -15.53 -3.47 -16.67
CA ALA A 132 -14.63 -2.39 -16.24
C ALA A 132 -14.30 -2.49 -14.75
N ASN A 133 -15.28 -2.81 -13.91
CA ASN A 133 -15.09 -3.03 -12.48
C ASN A 133 -14.14 -4.19 -12.20
N ILE A 134 -14.30 -5.31 -12.91
CA ILE A 134 -13.38 -6.46 -12.80
C ILE A 134 -11.96 -6.04 -13.19
N ALA A 135 -11.80 -5.36 -14.33
CA ALA A 135 -10.50 -4.89 -14.81
C ALA A 135 -9.82 -3.93 -13.82
N MET A 136 -10.57 -2.95 -13.30
CA MET A 136 -10.08 -1.98 -12.32
C MET A 136 -9.73 -2.65 -10.99
N LYS A 137 -10.54 -3.59 -10.49
CA LYS A 137 -10.27 -4.37 -9.28
C LYS A 137 -8.99 -5.18 -9.44
N ASN A 138 -8.82 -5.86 -10.56
CA ASN A 138 -7.61 -6.63 -10.87
C ASN A 138 -6.38 -5.72 -10.97
N GLY A 139 -6.51 -4.57 -11.64
CA GLY A 139 -5.45 -3.56 -11.72
C GLY A 139 -5.06 -3.00 -10.35
N GLN A 140 -6.05 -2.79 -9.47
CA GLN A 140 -5.82 -2.31 -8.11
C GLN A 140 -5.09 -3.34 -7.25
N ARG A 141 -5.50 -4.61 -7.33
CA ARG A 141 -4.80 -5.70 -6.65
C ARG A 141 -3.33 -5.81 -7.08
N ARG A 142 -3.05 -5.65 -8.38
CA ARG A 142 -1.67 -5.64 -8.90
C ARG A 142 -0.85 -4.49 -8.31
N ARG A 143 -1.43 -3.29 -8.19
CA ARG A 143 -0.77 -2.13 -7.56
C ARG A 143 -0.44 -2.37 -6.08
N GLU A 144 -1.39 -2.94 -5.34
CA GLU A 144 -1.21 -3.28 -3.93
C GLU A 144 -0.09 -4.32 -3.73
N VAL A 145 -0.08 -5.39 -4.53
CA VAL A 145 0.97 -6.42 -4.48
C VAL A 145 2.34 -5.83 -4.84
N ALA A 146 2.45 -5.06 -5.93
CA ALA A 146 3.71 -4.44 -6.32
C ALA A 146 4.27 -3.49 -5.23
N LYS A 147 3.40 -2.78 -4.50
CA LYS A 147 3.81 -1.91 -3.38
C LYS A 147 4.31 -2.73 -2.18
N LEU A 148 3.71 -3.89 -1.92
CA LEU A 148 4.18 -4.81 -0.87
C LEU A 148 5.51 -5.47 -1.24
N GLU A 149 5.66 -5.90 -2.48
CA GLU A 149 6.90 -6.49 -3.00
C GLU A 149 8.05 -5.49 -2.92
N LYS A 150 7.88 -4.20 -3.25
CA LYS A 150 8.93 -3.18 -3.07
C LYS A 150 9.37 -3.00 -1.60
N LYS A 151 8.49 -3.26 -0.62
CA LYS A 151 8.81 -3.11 0.81
C LYS A 151 9.61 -4.29 1.38
N GLN A 152 9.52 -5.48 0.78
CA GLN A 152 10.21 -6.70 1.25
C GLN A 152 11.74 -6.72 1.03
N PRO A 153 12.29 -6.36 -0.16
CA PRO A 153 13.74 -6.33 -0.37
C PRO A 153 14.39 -5.24 0.48
N GLN A 154 13.65 -4.17 0.83
CA GLN A 154 14.15 -3.15 1.74
C GLN A 154 14.28 -3.66 3.19
N LYS A 155 13.35 -4.50 3.66
CA LYS A 155 13.49 -5.14 4.99
C LYS A 155 14.56 -6.23 5.02
N GLN A 156 14.74 -6.97 3.92
CA GLN A 156 15.79 -7.99 3.81
C GLN A 156 17.17 -7.38 3.58
N GLN A 157 17.31 -6.28 2.83
CA GLN A 157 18.58 -5.53 2.76
C GLN A 157 18.87 -4.83 4.09
N VAL A 158 17.90 -4.18 4.75
CA VAL A 158 18.16 -3.59 6.07
C VAL A 158 18.52 -4.67 7.10
N LYS A 159 17.93 -5.86 7.04
CA LYS A 159 18.35 -7.00 7.88
C LYS A 159 19.66 -7.65 7.42
N ALA A 160 19.99 -7.70 6.14
CA ALA A 160 21.26 -8.24 5.65
C ALA A 160 22.43 -7.26 5.83
N THR A 161 22.15 -5.96 5.88
CA THR A 161 23.09 -4.90 6.27
C THR A 161 23.20 -4.81 7.80
N ALA A 162 22.12 -5.04 8.55
CA ALA A 162 22.15 -5.11 10.02
C ALA A 162 22.63 -6.47 10.57
N ALA A 163 22.55 -7.53 9.78
CA ALA A 163 23.11 -8.86 10.03
C ALA A 163 24.28 -9.16 9.09
N GLN A 164 25.00 -8.12 8.66
CA GLN A 164 26.44 -8.29 8.52
C GLN A 164 26.94 -8.68 9.93
N PRO A 165 27.60 -9.84 10.09
CA PRO A 165 28.43 -10.05 11.25
C PRO A 165 29.38 -8.86 11.30
N GLU A 166 29.44 -8.20 12.46
CA GLU A 166 30.69 -7.88 13.13
C GLU A 166 31.83 -7.56 12.17
N LYS A 167 32.28 -6.29 12.12
CA LYS A 167 33.60 -5.92 11.60
C LYS A 167 34.52 -7.11 11.80
N GLN A 168 34.87 -7.80 10.71
CA GLN A 168 35.88 -8.84 10.76
C GLN A 168 37.03 -8.21 11.53
N PRO A 169 37.48 -8.79 12.65
CA PRO A 169 38.65 -8.28 13.33
C PRO A 169 39.72 -8.28 12.27
N ALA A 170 40.17 -7.08 11.88
CA ALA A 170 41.18 -6.91 10.85
C ALA A 170 42.25 -7.95 11.14
N GLN A 171 42.34 -8.94 10.24
CA GLN A 171 43.34 -9.97 10.30
C GLN A 171 44.65 -9.23 10.49
N ARG A 172 45.31 -9.48 11.63
CA ARG A 172 46.64 -8.96 11.93
C ARG A 172 47.60 -9.63 10.95
N VAL A 173 47.64 -9.12 9.74
CA VAL A 173 48.71 -9.39 8.79
C VAL A 173 49.47 -8.08 8.73
N ALA A 174 50.70 -8.11 9.26
CA ALA A 174 51.64 -7.02 9.07
C ALA A 174 51.72 -6.71 7.56
N PRO A 175 51.79 -5.43 7.15
CA PRO A 175 51.86 -5.11 5.72
C PRO A 175 53.07 -5.83 5.12
N GLU A 176 52.83 -6.78 4.20
CA GLU A 176 53.88 -7.32 3.35
C GLU A 176 54.45 -6.17 2.52
N GLY A 177 55.78 -6.14 2.40
CA GLY A 177 56.55 -4.99 1.92
C GLY A 177 56.10 -4.53 0.54
N GLY A 178 55.35 -3.43 0.50
CA GLY A 178 54.97 -2.77 -0.76
C GLY A 178 53.92 -1.66 -0.65
N GLU A 179 53.03 -1.66 0.35
CA GLU A 179 51.87 -0.75 0.36
C GLU A 179 52.06 0.61 1.09
N LEU A 180 53.15 0.77 1.84
CA LEU A 180 53.45 2.01 2.55
C LEU A 180 54.62 2.71 1.85
N GLU A 181 54.34 3.73 1.06
CA GLU A 181 55.36 4.58 0.43
C GLU A 181 55.55 5.92 1.17
N GLY A 182 56.78 6.44 1.12
CA GLY A 182 57.14 7.78 1.57
C GLY A 182 56.95 8.01 3.08
N THR A 183 56.51 9.23 3.43
CA THR A 183 56.35 9.71 4.82
C THR A 183 55.48 8.78 5.68
N ARG A 184 54.53 8.05 5.09
CA ARG A 184 53.61 7.16 5.82
C ARG A 184 54.32 5.92 6.37
N LEU A 185 55.28 5.35 5.64
CA LEU A 185 56.09 4.22 6.11
C LEU A 185 56.99 4.62 7.29
N GLN A 186 57.58 5.82 7.19
CA GLN A 186 58.44 6.35 8.25
C GLN A 186 57.65 6.59 9.54
N VAL A 187 56.43 7.15 9.45
CA VAL A 187 55.53 7.29 10.60
C VAL A 187 55.18 5.92 11.20
N TYR A 188 54.89 4.92 10.37
CA TYR A 188 54.58 3.56 10.84
C TYR A 188 55.75 2.90 11.58
N GLU A 189 56.96 2.93 11.03
CA GLU A 189 58.15 2.34 11.67
C GLU A 189 58.49 3.00 13.01
N ILE A 190 58.32 4.32 13.13
CA ILE A 190 58.57 5.03 14.40
C ILE A 190 57.55 4.62 15.46
N TYR A 191 56.26 4.58 15.13
CA TYR A 191 55.24 4.15 16.09
C TYR A 191 55.32 2.65 16.41
N ARG A 192 55.79 1.81 15.49
CA ARG A 192 56.05 0.39 15.75
C ARG A 192 57.17 0.18 16.77
N ARG A 193 58.23 0.98 16.70
CA ARG A 193 59.38 0.90 17.63
C ARG A 193 59.14 1.63 18.94
N ASN A 194 58.36 2.71 18.92
CA ASN A 194 58.03 3.49 20.10
C ASN A 194 56.54 3.91 20.08
N PRO A 195 55.64 3.05 20.61
CA PRO A 195 54.20 3.30 20.59
C PRO A 195 53.78 4.55 21.37
N SER A 196 54.59 4.98 22.34
CA SER A 196 54.31 6.14 23.20
C SER A 196 54.87 7.46 22.65
N ALA A 197 55.49 7.46 21.47
CA ALA A 197 56.06 8.66 20.87
C ALA A 197 54.99 9.74 20.62
N THR A 198 55.28 10.98 21.02
CA THR A 198 54.35 12.07 20.77
C THR A 198 54.35 12.45 19.29
N GLN A 199 53.22 12.93 18.77
CA GLN A 199 53.12 13.35 17.36
C GLN A 199 54.10 14.47 17.00
N GLN A 200 54.56 15.24 18.00
CA GLN A 200 55.58 16.27 17.83
C GLN A 200 56.97 15.66 17.66
N GLU A 201 57.35 14.66 18.47
CA GLU A 201 58.63 13.96 18.33
C GLU A 201 58.77 13.25 16.98
N VAL A 202 57.67 12.70 16.45
CA VAL A 202 57.64 12.04 15.14
C VAL A 202 57.76 13.05 14.00
N ALA A 203 57.12 14.21 14.15
CA ALA A 203 57.20 15.33 13.21
C ALA A 203 58.64 15.88 13.11
N ASP A 204 59.29 16.08 14.25
CA ASP A 204 60.65 16.60 14.33
C ASP A 204 61.68 15.61 13.76
N LYS A 205 61.45 14.30 13.91
CA LYS A 205 62.32 13.23 13.36
C LYS A 205 62.22 13.04 11.85
N ILE A 206 61.03 13.26 11.27
CA ILE A 206 60.78 13.04 9.83
C ILE A 206 60.82 14.38 9.04
N GLY A 207 60.88 15.53 9.73
CA GLY A 207 60.93 16.85 9.10
C GLY A 207 59.60 17.26 8.46
N VAL A 208 58.48 16.83 9.02
CA VAL A 208 57.12 17.14 8.54
C VAL A 208 56.30 17.82 9.62
N SER A 209 55.21 18.48 9.26
CA SER A 209 54.36 19.14 10.26
C SER A 209 53.65 18.13 11.16
N ARG A 210 53.41 18.50 12.43
CA ARG A 210 52.60 17.71 13.37
C ARG A 210 51.22 17.34 12.81
N GLN A 211 50.62 18.22 12.02
CA GLN A 211 49.34 17.97 11.36
C GLN A 211 49.43 16.87 10.29
N ALA A 212 50.53 16.83 9.53
CA ALA A 212 50.77 15.76 8.56
C ALA A 212 50.94 14.40 9.27
N VAL A 213 51.67 14.37 10.39
CA VAL A 213 51.78 13.15 11.24
C VAL A 213 50.42 12.71 11.74
N SER A 214 49.60 13.61 12.28
CA SER A 214 48.24 13.29 12.75
C SER A 214 47.37 12.67 11.65
N LYS A 215 47.45 13.20 10.41
CA LYS A 215 46.75 12.66 9.25
C LYS A 215 47.22 11.24 8.91
N HIS A 216 48.54 10.99 8.94
CA HIS A 216 49.11 9.66 8.67
C HIS A 216 48.79 8.66 9.79
N VAL A 217 48.87 9.06 11.06
CA VAL A 217 48.50 8.23 12.21
C VAL A 217 47.02 7.83 12.14
N LYS A 218 46.12 8.77 11.78
CA LYS A 218 44.70 8.46 11.58
C LYS A 218 44.48 7.44 10.46
N ALA A 219 45.25 7.54 9.38
CA ALA A 219 45.24 6.56 8.28
C ALA A 219 45.91 5.22 8.64
N LEU A 220 46.74 5.20 9.69
CA LEU A 220 47.42 4.02 10.22
C LEU A 220 46.74 3.42 11.46
N ASN A 221 45.61 3.99 11.90
CA ASN A 221 44.89 3.59 13.12
C ASN A 221 44.36 2.13 13.08
N GLY A 222 44.31 1.51 11.89
CA GLY A 222 44.03 0.07 11.74
C GLY A 222 45.26 -0.84 11.78
N TYR A 223 46.47 -0.27 11.67
CA TYR A 223 47.76 -0.98 11.60
C TYR A 223 48.62 -0.81 12.86
N LEU A 224 48.43 0.29 13.59
CA LEU A 224 49.06 0.53 14.88
C LEU A 224 48.20 -0.12 15.96
N ALA A 225 48.66 -1.25 16.49
CA ALA A 225 47.99 -1.91 17.61
C ALA A 225 47.95 -0.96 18.83
N LYS A 226 46.81 -0.95 19.53
CA LYS A 226 46.75 -0.39 20.89
C LYS A 226 47.57 -1.25 21.85
#